data_AF-A0A369LZG5-F1
#
_entry.id   AF-A0A369LZG5-F1
#
_cell.length_a   1.000
_cell.length_b   1.000
_cell.length_c   1.000
_cell.angle_alpha   90.00
_cell.angle_beta   90.00
_cell.angle_gamma   90.00
#
_symmetry.space_group_name_H-M   'P 1'
#
loop_
_entity.id
_entity.type
_entity.pdbx_description
1 polymer ?
#
loop_
_entity_poly.entity_id
_entity_poly.type
_entity_poly.pdbx_seq_one_letter_code
_entity_poly.pdbx_strand_id
1 'polypeptide(L)'
;MAGESYASFDQVKARLDEIVDAVGSSEMPLDEALSLYEEAVGLGLRASELLEENIEARDAEDGAEDEADATGREAGAGAAGETEAAGPDAEASATAAAQA
;
A
#
# COMPACT_ATOMS: atom_id res chain seq x y z
N MET A 1 7.31 -19.77 -11.44
CA MET A 1 7.48 -20.00 -9.99
C MET A 1 6.12 -20.40 -9.44
N ALA A 2 6.03 -21.23 -8.39
CA ALA A 2 4.75 -21.81 -7.94
C ALA A 2 3.76 -20.79 -7.33
N GLY A 3 4.21 -19.58 -7.00
CA GLY A 3 3.35 -18.50 -6.47
C GLY A 3 2.46 -17.82 -7.52
N GLU A 4 2.79 -17.89 -8.82
CA GLU A 4 2.07 -17.16 -9.88
C GLU A 4 0.69 -17.75 -10.21
N SER A 5 0.37 -18.96 -9.74
CA SER A 5 -0.90 -19.64 -10.03
C SER A 5 -2.07 -19.21 -9.13
N TYR A 6 -1.83 -18.39 -8.11
CA TYR A 6 -2.85 -17.98 -7.14
C TYR A 6 -3.25 -16.52 -7.39
N ALA A 7 -4.48 -16.32 -7.87
CA ALA A 7 -4.98 -15.04 -8.35
C ALA A 7 -5.78 -14.25 -7.31
N SER A 8 -6.02 -14.82 -6.12
CA SER A 8 -6.81 -14.16 -5.06
C SER A 8 -6.37 -14.60 -3.66
N PHE A 9 -6.66 -13.74 -2.68
CA PHE A 9 -6.38 -14.02 -1.26
C PHE A 9 -7.04 -15.30 -0.75
N ASP A 10 -8.27 -15.60 -1.16
CA ASP A 10 -8.96 -16.84 -0.76
C ASP A 10 -8.24 -18.10 -1.27
N GLN A 11 -7.73 -18.06 -2.50
CA GLN A 11 -6.96 -19.18 -3.05
C GLN A 11 -5.63 -19.36 -2.33
N VAL A 12 -4.92 -18.26 -2.06
CA VAL A 12 -3.67 -18.30 -1.29
C VAL A 12 -3.91 -18.84 0.12
N LYS A 13 -4.98 -18.37 0.78
CA LYS A 13 -5.35 -18.81 2.13
C LYS A 13 -5.72 -20.29 2.16
N ALA A 14 -6.58 -20.75 1.26
CA ALA A 14 -6.97 -22.16 1.18
C ALA A 14 -5.75 -23.07 1.05
N ARG A 15 -4.78 -22.68 0.20
CA ARG A 15 -3.55 -23.45 0.05
C ARG A 15 -2.67 -23.42 1.30
N LEU A 16 -2.55 -22.28 1.97
CA LEU A 16 -1.81 -22.18 3.23
C LEU A 16 -2.45 -23.06 4.32
N ASP A 17 -3.78 -23.11 4.41
CA ASP A 17 -4.50 -23.97 5.35
C ASP A 17 -4.21 -25.46 5.07
N GLU A 18 -4.25 -25.89 3.79
CA GLU A 18 -3.86 -27.25 3.39
C GLU A 18 -2.42 -27.59 3.78
N ILE A 19 -1.48 -26.67 3.59
CA ILE A 19 -0.08 -26.85 3.98
C ILE A 19 0.04 -27.01 5.50
N VAL A 20 -0.68 -26.19 6.28
CA VAL A 20 -0.67 -26.28 7.75
C VAL A 20 -1.19 -27.63 8.23
N ASP A 21 -2.29 -28.12 7.65
CA ASP A 21 -2.84 -29.44 7.97
C ASP A 21 -1.84 -30.57 7.62
N ALA A 22 -1.18 -30.45 6.47
CA ALA A 22 -0.21 -31.44 6.01
C ALA A 22 1.05 -31.47 6.91
N VAL A 23 1.63 -30.31 7.21
CA VAL A 23 2.83 -30.18 8.07
C VAL A 23 2.52 -30.54 9.54
N GLY A 24 1.28 -30.36 9.99
CA GLY A 24 0.83 -30.78 11.31
C GLY A 24 0.81 -32.30 11.52
N SER A 25 0.87 -33.08 10.44
CA SER A 25 0.84 -34.55 10.50
C SER A 25 2.21 -35.12 10.88
N SER A 26 2.27 -35.91 11.95
CA SER A 26 3.52 -36.51 12.47
C SER A 26 4.11 -37.61 11.57
N GLU A 27 3.39 -38.01 10.54
CA GLU A 27 3.75 -39.07 9.60
C GLU A 27 4.52 -38.52 8.38
N MET A 28 4.60 -37.20 8.21
CA MET A 28 5.28 -36.55 7.09
C MET A 28 6.80 -36.53 7.29
N PRO A 29 7.60 -36.90 6.26
CA PRO A 29 9.04 -36.77 6.31
C PRO A 29 9.48 -35.29 6.33
N LEU A 30 10.57 -35.00 7.05
CA LEU A 30 11.08 -33.63 7.21
C LEU A 30 11.34 -32.91 5.89
N ASP A 31 11.89 -33.61 4.90
CA ASP A 31 12.22 -33.04 3.58
C ASP A 31 10.97 -32.52 2.86
N GLU A 32 9.86 -33.27 2.95
CA GLU A 32 8.56 -32.88 2.39
C GLU A 32 7.96 -31.69 3.16
N ALA A 33 8.06 -31.70 4.49
CA ALA A 33 7.62 -30.57 5.32
C ALA A 33 8.40 -29.29 5.00
N LEU A 34 9.71 -29.39 4.77
CA LEU A 34 10.54 -28.25 4.36
C LEU A 34 10.15 -27.73 2.97
N SER A 35 9.86 -28.62 2.02
CA SER A 35 9.38 -28.23 0.70
C SER A 35 8.04 -27.48 0.77
N LEU A 36 7.11 -27.93 1.62
CA LEU A 36 5.84 -27.24 1.84
C LEU A 36 6.01 -25.88 2.55
N TYR A 37 7.00 -25.77 3.44
CA TYR A 37 7.33 -24.49 4.07
C TYR A 37 7.85 -23.47 3.05
N GLU A 38 8.73 -23.89 2.14
CA GLU A 38 9.19 -23.03 1.03
C GLU A 38 8.04 -22.60 0.12
N GLU A 39 7.08 -23.50 -0.16
CA GLU A 39 5.86 -23.17 -0.89
C GLU A 39 5.03 -22.10 -0.14
N ALA A 40 4.84 -22.28 1.17
CA ALA A 40 4.12 -21.32 2.02
C ALA A 40 4.78 -19.94 2.04
N VAL A 41 6.11 -19.86 2.03
CA VAL A 41 6.84 -18.59 1.91
C VAL A 41 6.54 -17.93 0.56
N GLY A 42 6.56 -18.70 -0.53
CA GLY A 42 6.20 -18.18 -1.86
C GLY A 42 4.77 -17.66 -1.93
N LEU A 43 3.83 -18.36 -1.32
CA LEU A 43 2.43 -17.94 -1.19
C LEU A 43 2.28 -16.65 -0.37
N GLY A 44 3.04 -16.51 0.71
CA GLY A 44 3.07 -15.30 1.52
C GLY A 44 3.56 -14.07 0.72
N LEU A 45 4.59 -14.24 -0.11
CA LEU A 45 5.05 -13.19 -1.01
C LEU A 45 3.97 -12.81 -2.04
N ARG A 46 3.30 -13.82 -2.63
CA ARG A 46 2.19 -13.56 -3.56
C ARG A 46 1.04 -12.80 -2.90
N ALA A 47 0.73 -13.09 -1.63
CA ALA A 47 -0.28 -12.32 -0.89
C ALA A 47 0.12 -10.85 -0.71
N SER A 48 1.40 -10.57 -0.47
CA SER A 48 1.90 -9.19 -0.40
C SER A 48 1.77 -8.47 -1.75
N GLU A 49 2.15 -9.13 -2.85
CA GLU A 49 1.97 -8.58 -4.20
C GLU A 49 0.50 -8.28 -4.48
N LEU A 50 -0.42 -9.21 -4.19
CA LEU A 50 -1.86 -9.01 -4.35
C LEU A 50 -2.39 -7.84 -3.49
N LEU A 51 -1.78 -7.57 -2.34
CA LEU A 51 -2.16 -6.45 -1.49
C LEU A 51 -1.73 -5.12 -2.12
N GLU A 52 -0.51 -5.07 -2.64
CA GLU A 52 0.02 -3.92 -3.38
C GLU A 52 -0.84 -3.64 -4.62
N GLU A 53 -1.11 -4.66 -5.45
CA GLU A 53 -1.96 -4.58 -6.64
C GLU A 53 -3.37 -4.04 -6.31
N ASN A 54 -3.96 -4.45 -5.18
CA ASN A 54 -5.28 -3.98 -4.76
C ASN A 54 -5.27 -2.52 -4.28
N ILE A 55 -4.22 -2.08 -3.60
CA ILE A 55 -4.07 -0.68 -3.17
C ILE A 55 -3.90 0.23 -4.39
N GLU A 56 -3.01 -0.14 -5.32
CA GLU A 56 -2.80 0.62 -6.56
C GLU A 56 -4.07 0.74 -7.41
N ALA A 57 -4.84 -0.34 -7.51
CA ALA A 57 -6.12 -0.31 -8.21
C ALA A 57 -7.11 0.68 -7.56
N ARG A 58 -7.19 0.70 -6.23
CA ARG A 58 -8.09 1.60 -5.50
C ARG A 58 -7.64 3.06 -5.59
N ASP A 59 -6.35 3.34 -5.49
CA ASP A 59 -5.82 4.69 -5.64
C ASP A 59 -6.04 5.23 -7.07
N ALA A 60 -5.96 4.37 -8.08
CA ALA A 60 -6.28 4.74 -9.46
C ALA A 60 -7.79 5.01 -9.67
N GLU A 61 -8.66 4.28 -8.98
CA GLU A 61 -10.11 4.54 -8.98
C GLU A 61 -10.43 5.89 -8.29
N ASP A 62 -9.88 6.14 -7.10
CA ASP A 62 -10.12 7.39 -6.33
C ASP A 62 -9.56 8.62 -7.06
N GLY A 63 -8.37 8.51 -7.70
CA GLY A 63 -7.76 9.59 -8.48
C GLY A 63 -8.50 9.92 -9.79
N ALA A 64 -9.23 8.96 -10.36
CA ALA A 64 -10.05 9.20 -11.55
C ALA A 64 -11.34 9.99 -11.24
N GLU A 65 -11.77 10.01 -9.98
CA GLU A 65 -12.94 10.78 -9.52
C GLU A 65 -12.59 12.27 -9.30
N ASP A 66 -11.35 12.61 -8.96
CA ASP A 66 -10.87 13.98 -8.74
C ASP A 66 -10.65 14.77 -10.06
N GLU A 67 -10.20 14.10 -11.12
CA GLU A 67 -9.97 14.70 -12.46
C GLU A 67 -11.30 15.06 -13.19
N ALA A 68 -12.42 14.46 -12.79
CA ALA A 68 -13.74 14.77 -13.35
C ALA A 68 -14.37 16.05 -12.78
N ASP A 69 -13.97 16.49 -11.57
CA ASP A 69 -14.44 17.76 -10.96
C ASP A 69 -13.57 18.96 -11.38
N ALA A 70 -12.27 18.74 -11.62
CA ALA A 70 -11.34 19.79 -12.03
C ALA A 70 -11.57 20.34 -13.45
N THR A 71 -12.15 19.55 -14.37
CA THR A 71 -12.39 20.00 -15.76
C THR A 71 -13.59 20.94 -15.94
N GLY A 72 -14.34 21.24 -14.88
CA GLY A 72 -15.51 22.12 -14.91
C GLY A 72 -15.31 23.57 -14.44
N ARG A 73 -14.16 23.93 -13.85
CA ARG A 73 -14.05 25.17 -13.04
C ARG A 73 -12.95 26.17 -13.47
N GLU A 74 -12.49 26.17 -14.71
CA GLU A 74 -11.52 27.17 -15.16
C GLU A 74 -11.78 27.70 -16.58
N ALA A 75 -13.00 28.16 -16.80
CA ALA A 75 -13.32 29.08 -17.90
C ALA A 75 -14.32 30.15 -17.42
N GLY A 76 -13.89 31.07 -16.56
CA GLY A 76 -14.78 32.18 -16.20
C GLY A 76 -14.23 33.20 -15.20
N ALA A 77 -13.89 34.37 -15.74
CA ALA A 77 -13.72 35.67 -15.08
C ALA A 77 -12.46 35.83 -14.20
N GLY A 78 -11.53 36.77 -14.45
CA GLY A 78 -11.70 38.08 -15.07
C GLY A 78 -11.63 39.16 -14.00
N ALA A 79 -10.43 39.75 -13.86
CA ALA A 79 -10.07 41.09 -13.39
C ALA A 79 -10.83 41.72 -12.19
N ALA A 80 -10.06 42.06 -11.14
CA ALA A 80 -9.86 43.43 -10.62
C ALA A 80 -9.58 43.43 -9.10
N GLY A 81 -8.64 44.27 -8.64
CA GLY A 81 -8.58 44.67 -7.24
C GLY A 81 -7.16 44.87 -6.69
N GLU A 82 -6.65 46.08 -6.85
CA GLU A 82 -5.40 46.61 -6.32
C GLU A 82 -5.42 46.87 -4.79
N THR A 83 -4.23 46.89 -4.18
CA THR A 83 -3.82 47.62 -2.94
C THR A 83 -4.39 47.09 -1.61
N GLU A 84 -3.73 47.10 -0.45
CA GLU A 84 -2.47 47.62 0.09
C GLU A 84 -2.37 47.07 1.53
N ALA A 85 -1.14 46.90 2.06
CA ALA A 85 -0.71 47.32 3.40
C ALA A 85 0.34 46.38 4.03
N ALA A 86 1.59 46.87 3.96
CA ALA A 86 2.49 47.06 5.09
C ALA A 86 2.65 45.94 6.17
N GLY A 87 3.81 45.29 6.11
CA GLY A 87 4.79 45.39 7.20
C GLY A 87 4.86 44.23 8.20
N PRO A 88 6.05 44.03 8.80
CA PRO A 88 6.65 42.70 8.98
C PRO A 88 6.70 42.25 10.45
N ASP A 89 6.72 40.94 10.70
CA ASP A 89 7.13 40.37 11.99
C ASP A 89 7.81 39.02 11.71
N ALA A 90 9.14 39.01 11.66
CA ALA A 90 10.03 38.67 12.78
C ALA A 90 10.32 37.15 12.82
N GLU A 91 11.37 36.78 12.06
CA GLU A 91 12.16 35.58 12.32
C GLU A 91 12.70 35.63 13.76
N ALA A 92 12.24 34.72 14.62
CA ALA A 92 12.96 34.32 15.82
C ALA A 92 13.31 32.85 15.69
N SER A 93 14.37 32.59 14.93
CA SER A 93 15.03 31.30 14.85
C SER A 93 15.64 30.93 16.22
N ALA A 94 15.48 29.65 16.55
CA ALA A 94 15.88 29.02 17.78
C ALA A 94 17.40 29.14 18.04
N THR A 95 17.78 29.52 19.26
CA THR A 95 19.10 29.12 19.81
C THR A 95 19.01 28.80 21.31
N ALA A 96 19.23 27.51 21.59
CA ALA A 96 19.99 26.93 22.71
C ALA A 96 19.78 27.44 24.15
N ALA A 97 19.28 26.54 25.03
CA ALA A 97 20.03 26.01 26.18
C ALA A 97 19.11 25.25 27.15
N ALA A 98 19.36 23.94 27.33
CA ALA A 98 19.31 23.25 28.63
C ALA A 98 19.42 21.73 28.41
N GLN A 99 20.64 21.19 28.42
CA GLN A 99 20.92 19.86 28.97
C GLN A 99 22.38 19.81 29.47
N ALA A 100 22.54 19.17 30.63
CA ALA A 100 23.73 18.92 31.46
C ALA A 100 24.14 20.04 32.44
#